data_AF-A0A841K1V0-F1
#
_entry.id   AF-A0A841K1V0-F1
#
_cell.length_a   1.000
_cell.length_b   1.000
_cell.length_c   1.000
_cell.angle_alpha   90.00
_cell.angle_beta   90.00
_cell.angle_gamma   90.00
#
_symmetry.space_group_name_H-M   'P 1'
#
loop_
_entity.id
_entity.type
_entity.pdbx_description
1 polymer ?
#
loop_
_entity_poly.entity_id
_entity_poly.type
_entity_poly.pdbx_seq_one_letter_code
_entity_poly.pdbx_strand_id
1 'polypeptide(L)'
;MLFYRWLMIVHVRPASILLGILIIGFSPNVYASKLPTTFDGYVTNIASAHEFDVGARHVVWDAKTQHEVTYVNHDPGGFLSTSIGPIDTDLHVGSHVHVEGTVDKRTGGFTATLIHSFPESVDSNKRKLEGAGLIEETPQLHQDGQSWSGTVWIDGYPLQLTPQTKLASEDGSPFSPDHIGTNVWVEYQATRRPDNSLSATSLTLSPLKIEDKEKKFREKSEPEIEKPDYEHHVPGNLKWHWNWALEIVPDENIQNYVSGVGSRLVPQYQKDLPSADPSKIDFRFYVVHRPAKWKEALWTQAMSDATASPGGVVIVPDNVLAALDNEAQLAALLSNCIAVTLERQAYTHRTRMHVQRDLNWIGLATIGGDLGAPLLIGNSIAYNNLMLQINEQAGRIGLRYMLQNGYDLREAPFAWTIAANKRAENPDEPNIPAPQLAQSLMSDLLLGYKTTDYGALTTNREPYQQMLAQLHAAFPDLPKPKNHS
;
A
#
# COMPACT_ATOMS: atom_id res chain seq x y z
N MET A 1 50.60 23.41 40.44
CA MET A 1 50.91 23.83 39.05
C MET A 1 49.64 24.47 38.49
N LEU A 2 49.48 25.80 38.56
CA LEU A 2 49.93 26.80 37.55
C LEU A 2 49.11 26.64 36.25
N PHE A 3 48.28 27.55 35.72
CA PHE A 3 48.18 29.04 35.72
C PHE A 3 46.76 29.52 35.29
N TYR A 4 46.27 30.61 35.89
CA TYR A 4 45.62 31.85 35.33
C TYR A 4 44.71 31.79 34.07
N ARG A 5 43.45 32.29 34.08
CA ARG A 5 42.95 33.70 34.15
C ARG A 5 43.38 34.57 32.95
N TRP A 6 42.44 35.01 32.10
CA TRP A 6 42.25 36.43 31.74
C TRP A 6 40.98 36.70 30.90
N LEU A 7 40.28 37.75 31.32
CA LEU A 7 39.20 38.48 30.64
C LEU A 7 39.88 39.60 29.84
N MET A 8 39.48 39.90 28.60
CA MET A 8 39.63 41.28 28.12
C MET A 8 38.56 41.67 27.10
N ILE A 9 37.72 42.60 27.55
CA ILE A 9 36.86 43.48 26.78
C ILE A 9 37.76 44.57 26.17
N VAL A 10 37.68 44.79 24.87
CA VAL A 10 38.18 46.03 24.24
C VAL A 10 37.07 46.63 23.39
N HIS A 11 36.60 47.79 23.82
CA HIS A 11 35.81 48.75 23.05
C HIS A 11 36.77 49.57 22.16
N VAL A 12 36.52 49.59 20.86
CA VAL A 12 36.96 50.69 19.97
C VAL A 12 35.82 51.03 19.01
N ARG A 13 35.34 52.28 19.06
CA ARG A 13 34.42 52.88 18.07
C ARG A 13 35.24 53.64 16.98
N PRO A 14 34.61 54.34 16.01
CA PRO A 14 34.50 53.91 14.62
C PRO A 14 35.35 54.80 13.69
N ALA A 15 35.94 54.22 12.64
CA ALA A 15 36.56 55.00 11.57
C ALA A 15 35.73 54.88 10.30
N SER A 16 35.20 56.02 9.89
CA SER A 16 34.40 56.28 8.72
C SER A 16 35.07 55.78 7.43
N ILE A 17 34.43 54.85 6.73
CA ILE A 17 34.70 54.57 5.32
C ILE A 17 33.43 54.93 4.55
N LEU A 18 33.52 56.06 3.84
CA LEU A 18 32.62 56.46 2.77
C LEU A 18 32.69 55.39 1.67
N LEU A 19 31.78 54.43 1.69
CA LEU A 19 31.52 53.54 0.57
C LEU A 19 30.41 54.17 -0.28
N GLY A 20 30.76 54.63 -1.47
CA GLY A 20 29.81 55.15 -2.44
C GLY A 20 28.76 54.09 -2.77
N ILE A 21 27.51 54.38 -2.40
CA ILE A 21 26.35 53.60 -2.80
C ILE A 21 26.13 53.90 -4.29
N LEU A 22 26.67 53.05 -5.16
CA LEU A 22 26.22 52.96 -6.55
C LEU A 22 24.87 52.21 -6.51
N ILE A 23 23.77 52.94 -6.45
CA ILE A 23 22.42 52.39 -6.70
C ILE A 23 22.36 52.09 -8.20
N ILE A 24 22.90 50.95 -8.61
CA ILE A 24 22.46 50.32 -9.86
C ILE A 24 21.01 49.93 -9.59
N GLY A 25 20.09 50.53 -10.32
CA GLY A 25 18.71 50.08 -10.39
C GLY A 25 18.69 48.64 -10.93
N PHE A 26 18.90 47.67 -10.03
CA PHE A 26 18.46 46.31 -10.26
C PHE A 26 16.94 46.37 -10.21
N SER A 27 16.34 46.51 -11.39
CA SER A 27 14.96 46.13 -11.60
C SER A 27 14.81 44.74 -10.99
N PRO A 28 13.96 44.53 -9.96
CA PRO A 28 13.72 43.20 -9.39
C PRO A 28 12.89 42.33 -10.35
N ASN A 29 13.05 42.52 -11.66
CA ASN A 29 12.60 41.59 -12.69
C ASN A 29 13.49 40.34 -12.63
N VAL A 30 13.23 39.56 -11.57
CA VAL A 30 12.79 38.17 -11.69
C VAL A 30 13.60 37.39 -12.71
N TYR A 31 14.86 37.09 -12.37
CA TYR A 31 15.39 35.78 -12.74
C TYR A 31 14.66 34.75 -11.86
N ALA A 32 13.45 34.36 -12.27
CA ALA A 32 12.88 33.10 -11.83
C ALA A 32 13.86 32.03 -12.31
N SER A 33 14.75 31.60 -11.41
CA SER A 33 15.77 30.60 -11.74
C SER A 33 15.06 29.28 -11.97
N LYS A 34 14.76 28.99 -13.24
CA LYS A 34 14.36 27.67 -13.70
C LYS A 34 15.51 26.72 -13.43
N LEU A 35 15.36 25.83 -12.45
CA LEU A 35 16.38 24.83 -12.15
C LEU A 35 16.08 23.56 -12.95
N PRO A 36 17.06 23.03 -13.72
CA PRO A 36 16.92 21.73 -14.34
C PRO A 36 16.72 20.69 -13.24
N THR A 37 15.70 19.88 -13.39
CA THR A 37 15.31 18.85 -12.42
C THR A 37 14.91 17.60 -13.19
N THR A 38 15.38 16.45 -12.75
CA THR A 38 15.00 15.13 -13.27
C THR A 38 14.47 14.27 -12.13
N PHE A 39 13.50 13.40 -12.41
CA PHE A 39 12.99 12.41 -11.48
C PHE A 39 12.32 11.24 -12.21
N ASP A 40 12.36 10.07 -11.58
CA ASP A 40 11.65 8.85 -11.97
C ASP A 40 10.44 8.63 -11.07
N GLY A 41 9.38 8.05 -11.59
CA GLY A 41 8.25 7.64 -10.77
C GLY A 41 7.10 7.08 -11.57
N TYR A 42 5.97 6.91 -10.88
CA TYR A 42 4.74 6.41 -11.47
C TYR A 42 3.75 7.55 -11.62
N VAL A 43 3.05 7.59 -12.75
CA VAL A 43 1.93 8.51 -12.97
C VAL A 43 0.81 8.17 -11.99
N THR A 44 0.38 9.12 -11.18
CA THR A 44 -0.62 8.92 -10.13
C THR A 44 -1.98 9.52 -10.47
N ASN A 45 -1.99 10.50 -11.37
CA ASN A 45 -3.20 11.17 -11.83
C ASN A 45 -2.95 11.79 -13.19
N ILE A 46 -3.98 11.86 -14.03
CA ILE A 46 -3.94 12.55 -15.33
C ILE A 46 -5.05 13.60 -15.31
N ALA A 47 -4.65 14.86 -15.15
CA ALA A 47 -5.57 15.98 -15.03
C ALA A 47 -6.07 16.46 -16.40
N SER A 48 -5.22 16.40 -17.42
CA SER A 48 -5.57 16.74 -18.80
C SER A 48 -4.59 16.11 -19.81
N ALA A 49 -4.77 16.38 -21.10
CA ALA A 49 -3.84 15.96 -22.17
C ALA A 49 -2.46 16.66 -22.10
N HIS A 50 -2.26 17.60 -21.17
CA HIS A 50 -1.00 18.32 -20.96
C HIS A 50 -0.55 18.37 -19.51
N GLU A 51 -1.25 17.68 -18.60
CA GLU A 51 -1.02 17.74 -17.17
C GLU A 51 -1.23 16.37 -16.50
N PHE A 52 -0.22 15.88 -15.77
CA PHE A 52 -0.29 14.67 -14.93
C PHE A 52 0.51 14.85 -13.65
N ASP A 53 0.29 13.96 -12.70
CA ASP A 53 1.05 13.91 -11.45
C ASP A 53 1.96 12.68 -11.42
N VAL A 54 3.19 12.83 -10.91
CA VAL A 54 4.13 11.73 -10.62
C VAL A 54 4.45 11.75 -9.13
N GLY A 55 3.93 10.76 -8.41
CA GLY A 55 3.90 10.83 -6.95
C GLY A 55 3.18 12.09 -6.50
N ALA A 56 3.91 13.00 -5.83
CA ALA A 56 3.39 14.29 -5.34
C ALA A 56 3.72 15.48 -6.26
N ARG A 57 4.34 15.25 -7.43
CA ARG A 57 4.78 16.32 -8.33
C ARG A 57 3.82 16.51 -9.48
N HIS A 58 3.29 17.72 -9.62
CA HIS A 58 2.48 18.12 -10.77
C HIS A 58 3.37 18.46 -11.97
N VAL A 59 3.12 17.82 -13.11
CA VAL A 59 3.89 17.92 -14.34
C VAL A 59 3.04 18.51 -15.44
N VAL A 60 3.46 19.66 -15.97
CA VAL A 60 2.89 20.27 -17.17
C VAL A 60 3.84 20.05 -18.34
N TRP A 61 3.33 19.76 -19.53
CA TRP A 61 4.14 19.72 -20.76
C TRP A 61 3.50 20.52 -21.89
N ASP A 62 4.30 20.80 -22.92
CA ASP A 62 3.83 21.53 -24.10
C ASP A 62 4.33 20.87 -25.40
N ALA A 63 4.04 21.50 -26.54
CA ALA A 63 4.42 20.98 -27.86
C ALA A 63 5.95 20.90 -28.10
N LYS A 64 6.79 21.43 -27.19
CA LYS A 64 8.26 21.36 -27.24
C LYS A 64 8.81 20.24 -26.37
N THR A 65 8.01 19.65 -25.49
CA THR A 65 8.43 18.52 -24.67
C THR A 65 8.72 17.33 -25.59
N GLN A 66 9.86 16.67 -25.35
CA GLN A 66 10.24 15.46 -26.07
C GLN A 66 9.60 14.26 -25.41
N HIS A 67 9.23 13.27 -26.23
CA HIS A 67 8.56 12.07 -25.77
C HIS A 67 9.25 10.84 -26.30
N GLU A 68 9.77 10.06 -25.37
CA GLU A 68 10.45 8.82 -25.65
C GLU A 68 9.67 7.68 -25.01
N VAL A 69 9.59 6.56 -25.72
CA VAL A 69 8.98 5.34 -25.22
C VAL A 69 9.97 4.21 -25.45
N THR A 70 10.44 3.57 -24.37
CA THR A 70 11.32 2.41 -24.48
C THR A 70 10.53 1.13 -24.30
N TYR A 71 10.49 0.35 -25.38
CA TYR A 71 9.95 -1.00 -25.35
C TYR A 71 11.08 -1.98 -25.02
N VAL A 72 10.91 -2.71 -23.90
CA VAL A 72 11.79 -3.82 -23.55
C VAL A 72 11.29 -5.06 -24.29
N ASN A 73 12.07 -5.52 -25.27
CA ASN A 73 11.80 -6.76 -25.99
C ASN A 73 12.44 -7.92 -25.22
N HIS A 74 11.68 -8.94 -24.81
CA HIS A 74 12.18 -10.02 -23.94
C HIS A 74 12.67 -11.26 -24.71
N ASP A 75 12.75 -11.21 -26.03
CA ASP A 75 13.32 -12.29 -26.83
C ASP A 75 14.79 -12.56 -26.46
N PRO A 76 15.29 -13.81 -26.59
CA PRO A 76 16.70 -14.14 -26.36
C PRO A 76 17.60 -13.38 -27.36
N GLY A 77 18.16 -12.26 -26.92
CA GLY A 77 18.90 -11.30 -27.75
C GLY A 77 18.25 -9.91 -27.89
N GLY A 78 17.18 -9.65 -27.13
CA GLY A 78 16.37 -8.43 -27.20
C GLY A 78 17.18 -7.14 -27.08
N PHE A 79 17.15 -6.35 -28.14
CA PHE A 79 17.60 -4.96 -28.12
C PHE A 79 16.50 -4.09 -27.52
N LEU A 80 16.89 -3.11 -26.70
CA LEU A 80 15.99 -2.03 -26.31
C LEU A 80 15.66 -1.22 -27.56
N SER A 81 14.37 -1.08 -27.86
CA SER A 81 13.92 -0.19 -28.93
C SER A 81 13.28 1.04 -28.29
N THR A 82 13.91 2.19 -28.51
CA THR A 82 13.34 3.48 -28.16
C THR A 82 12.65 4.04 -29.40
N SER A 83 11.36 4.33 -29.29
CA SER A 83 10.62 5.06 -30.32
C SER A 83 10.29 6.46 -29.83
N ILE A 84 10.33 7.43 -30.73
CA ILE A 84 9.82 8.79 -30.51
C ILE A 84 8.39 8.82 -31.07
N GLY A 85 7.41 9.12 -30.23
CA GLY A 85 6.00 9.09 -30.58
C GLY A 85 5.17 10.13 -29.81
N PRO A 86 3.91 10.38 -30.20
CA PRO A 86 3.01 11.25 -29.43
C PRO A 86 2.69 10.63 -28.06
N ILE A 87 2.62 11.44 -26.99
CA ILE A 87 2.33 10.97 -25.61
C ILE A 87 0.96 10.32 -25.49
N ASP A 88 0.00 10.88 -26.23
CA ASP A 88 -1.43 10.79 -25.92
C ASP A 88 -1.99 9.36 -26.01
N THR A 89 -1.21 8.40 -26.52
CA THR A 89 -1.64 7.01 -26.62
C THR A 89 -1.19 6.11 -25.46
N ASP A 90 -0.13 6.48 -24.72
CA ASP A 90 0.59 5.50 -23.88
C ASP A 90 0.66 5.89 -22.39
N LEU A 91 0.37 7.13 -22.02
CA LEU A 91 0.43 7.57 -20.62
C LEU A 91 -0.87 7.29 -19.87
N HIS A 92 -0.77 6.53 -18.78
CA HIS A 92 -1.91 6.14 -17.93
C HIS A 92 -1.50 6.20 -16.47
N VAL A 93 -2.47 6.24 -15.55
CA VAL A 93 -2.20 6.02 -14.12
C VAL A 93 -1.49 4.67 -13.95
N GLY A 94 -0.39 4.69 -13.20
CA GLY A 94 0.51 3.56 -13.00
C GLY A 94 1.60 3.39 -14.07
N SER A 95 1.65 4.23 -15.12
CA SER A 95 2.78 4.24 -16.05
C SER A 95 4.07 4.67 -15.35
N HIS A 96 5.15 3.90 -15.50
CA HIS A 96 6.47 4.31 -15.05
C HIS A 96 7.10 5.29 -16.04
N VAL A 97 7.56 6.43 -15.54
CA VAL A 97 8.13 7.53 -16.33
C VAL A 97 9.41 8.06 -15.71
N HIS A 98 10.33 8.46 -16.58
CA HIS A 98 11.44 9.35 -16.28
C HIS A 98 11.12 10.73 -16.86
N VAL A 99 11.19 11.78 -16.04
CA VAL A 99 10.80 13.13 -16.43
C VAL A 99 11.97 14.07 -16.20
N GLU A 100 12.39 14.78 -17.24
CA GLU A 100 13.32 15.90 -17.15
C GLU A 100 12.59 17.21 -17.43
N GLY A 101 12.97 18.30 -16.77
CA GLY A 101 12.33 19.58 -16.97
C GLY A 101 12.87 20.69 -16.08
N THR A 102 12.05 21.71 -15.88
CA THR A 102 12.42 22.87 -15.06
C THR A 102 11.33 23.22 -14.05
N VAL A 103 11.75 23.50 -12.81
CA VAL A 103 10.86 24.02 -11.75
C VAL A 103 10.90 25.55 -11.76
N ASP A 104 9.72 26.19 -11.79
CA ASP A 104 9.59 27.61 -11.45
C ASP A 104 9.51 27.74 -9.93
N LYS A 105 10.61 28.18 -9.30
CA LYS A 105 10.70 28.37 -7.84
C LYS A 105 9.63 29.27 -7.24
N ARG A 106 9.02 30.16 -8.05
CA ARG A 106 8.02 31.10 -7.55
C ARG A 106 6.66 30.43 -7.43
N THR A 107 6.31 29.57 -8.38
CA THR A 107 5.00 28.91 -8.44
C THR A 107 5.05 27.48 -7.93
N GLY A 108 6.24 26.87 -7.83
CA GLY A 108 6.41 25.43 -7.64
C GLY A 108 6.09 24.61 -8.88
N GLY A 109 5.65 25.24 -9.97
CA GLY A 109 5.23 24.53 -11.18
C GLY A 109 6.41 23.90 -11.91
N PHE A 110 6.27 22.62 -12.27
CA PHE A 110 7.26 21.90 -13.07
C PHE A 110 6.80 21.80 -14.53
N THR A 111 7.66 22.24 -15.46
CA THR A 111 7.43 22.08 -16.90
C THR A 111 8.42 21.09 -17.48
N ALA A 112 7.92 20.00 -18.05
CA ALA A 112 8.72 18.93 -18.63
C ALA A 112 9.38 19.36 -19.95
N THR A 113 10.63 18.97 -20.14
CA THR A 113 11.38 19.05 -21.41
C THR A 113 11.53 17.67 -22.06
N LEU A 114 11.54 16.61 -21.27
CA LEU A 114 11.55 15.21 -21.73
C LEU A 114 10.63 14.39 -20.82
N ILE A 115 9.77 13.58 -21.43
CA ILE A 115 9.04 12.52 -20.74
C ILE A 115 9.40 11.21 -21.42
N HIS A 116 10.07 10.34 -20.68
CA HIS A 116 10.45 9.01 -21.13
C HIS A 116 9.58 7.98 -20.43
N SER A 117 8.70 7.32 -21.18
CA SER A 117 7.79 6.30 -20.66
C SER A 117 8.37 4.90 -20.82
N PHE A 118 8.18 4.07 -19.80
CA PHE A 118 8.55 2.65 -19.80
C PHE A 118 7.28 1.82 -19.78
N PRO A 119 6.60 1.63 -20.93
CA PRO A 119 5.44 0.77 -20.99
C PRO A 119 5.83 -0.63 -20.55
N GLU A 120 4.94 -1.26 -19.79
CA GLU A 120 5.16 -2.64 -19.40
C GLU A 120 5.25 -3.51 -20.67
N SER A 121 6.26 -4.37 -20.72
CA SER A 121 6.60 -5.05 -21.98
C SER A 121 5.42 -5.88 -22.49
N VAL A 122 5.14 -5.80 -23.78
CA VAL A 122 4.08 -6.59 -24.44
C VAL A 122 4.30 -8.10 -24.23
N ASP A 123 5.54 -8.54 -24.00
CA ASP A 123 5.90 -9.93 -23.70
C ASP A 123 5.55 -10.39 -22.28
N SER A 124 5.27 -9.47 -21.34
CA SER A 124 4.65 -9.84 -20.06
C SER A 124 3.32 -10.59 -20.25
N ASN A 125 2.62 -10.32 -21.36
CA ASN A 125 1.38 -10.99 -21.78
C ASN A 125 1.56 -12.43 -22.30
N LYS A 126 2.76 -13.00 -22.26
CA LYS A 126 2.98 -14.43 -22.55
C LYS A 126 3.54 -15.19 -21.35
N ARG A 127 3.73 -14.52 -20.21
CA ARG A 127 4.22 -15.19 -19.01
C ARG A 127 3.15 -16.15 -18.51
N LYS A 128 3.56 -17.41 -18.38
CA LYS A 128 2.83 -18.37 -17.56
C LYS A 128 2.91 -17.87 -16.12
N LEU A 129 1.75 -17.75 -15.50
CA LEU A 129 1.59 -17.34 -14.11
C LEU A 129 1.06 -18.54 -13.35
N GLU A 130 1.57 -18.73 -12.15
CA GLU A 130 1.07 -19.70 -11.20
C GLU A 130 0.77 -18.94 -9.90
N GLY A 131 -0.31 -19.28 -9.25
CA GLY A 131 -0.75 -18.62 -8.04
C GLY A 131 -1.71 -19.47 -7.25
N ALA A 132 -2.06 -19.00 -6.06
CA ALA A 132 -3.09 -19.62 -5.25
C ALA A 132 -3.77 -18.57 -4.36
N GLY A 133 -5.07 -18.75 -4.13
CA GLY A 133 -5.81 -17.92 -3.19
C GLY A 133 -7.27 -18.33 -3.07
N LEU A 134 -8.04 -17.60 -2.28
CA LEU A 134 -9.48 -17.79 -2.21
C LEU A 134 -10.19 -17.20 -3.42
N ILE A 135 -11.34 -17.79 -3.75
CA ILE A 135 -12.30 -17.13 -4.63
C ILE A 135 -12.87 -15.92 -3.87
N GLU A 136 -12.67 -14.71 -4.41
CA GLU A 136 -13.01 -13.46 -3.72
C GLU A 136 -14.47 -13.04 -3.90
N GLU A 137 -15.08 -13.47 -5.01
CA GLU A 137 -16.43 -13.10 -5.42
C GLU A 137 -17.23 -14.30 -5.92
N THR A 138 -18.56 -14.17 -5.91
CA THR A 138 -19.43 -15.17 -6.54
C THR A 138 -19.00 -15.40 -8.00
N PRO A 139 -18.55 -16.61 -8.35
CA PRO A 139 -18.10 -16.91 -9.70
C PRO A 139 -19.18 -16.65 -10.74
N GLN A 140 -18.81 -16.04 -11.86
CA GLN A 140 -19.69 -15.88 -13.02
C GLN A 140 -19.39 -16.99 -14.01
N LEU A 141 -19.90 -18.20 -13.73
CA LEU A 141 -19.59 -19.40 -14.49
C LEU A 141 -20.80 -19.97 -15.21
N HIS A 142 -20.55 -20.54 -16.39
CA HIS A 142 -21.50 -21.31 -17.18
C HIS A 142 -20.94 -22.70 -17.46
N GLN A 143 -21.74 -23.73 -17.22
CA GLN A 143 -21.38 -25.11 -17.52
C GLN A 143 -22.09 -25.56 -18.81
N ASP A 144 -21.33 -26.11 -19.75
CA ASP A 144 -21.85 -26.79 -20.95
C ASP A 144 -21.27 -28.21 -21.00
N GLY A 145 -22.10 -29.20 -20.63
CA GLY A 145 -21.65 -30.57 -20.43
C GLY A 145 -20.58 -30.69 -19.34
N GLN A 146 -19.36 -31.06 -19.73
CA GLN A 146 -18.20 -31.17 -18.83
C GLN A 146 -17.27 -29.95 -18.89
N SER A 147 -17.60 -28.99 -19.75
CA SER A 147 -16.80 -27.79 -19.97
C SER A 147 -17.34 -26.62 -19.18
N TRP A 148 -16.43 -25.73 -18.77
CA TRP A 148 -16.72 -24.55 -17.99
C TRP A 148 -16.23 -23.30 -18.72
N SER A 149 -16.98 -22.23 -18.62
CA SER A 149 -16.56 -20.91 -19.11
C SER A 149 -17.03 -19.82 -18.16
N GLY A 150 -16.36 -18.67 -18.20
CA GLY A 150 -16.73 -17.51 -17.39
C GLY A 150 -15.57 -16.95 -16.59
N THR A 151 -15.86 -16.26 -15.50
CA THR A 151 -14.84 -15.53 -14.72
C THR A 151 -14.89 -15.88 -13.24
N VAL A 152 -13.72 -16.02 -12.63
CA VAL A 152 -13.53 -16.16 -11.18
C VAL A 152 -12.50 -15.12 -10.73
N TRP A 153 -12.73 -14.47 -9.59
CA TRP A 153 -11.76 -13.54 -8.99
C TRP A 153 -10.91 -14.27 -7.97
N ILE A 154 -9.60 -14.33 -8.21
CA ILE A 154 -8.61 -15.02 -7.35
C ILE A 154 -7.30 -14.23 -7.43
N ASP A 155 -6.62 -14.05 -6.30
CA ASP A 155 -5.33 -13.35 -6.20
C ASP A 155 -5.38 -11.89 -6.73
N GLY A 156 -6.56 -11.27 -6.62
CA GLY A 156 -6.87 -9.94 -7.14
C GLY A 156 -7.03 -9.88 -8.66
N TYR A 157 -7.06 -11.02 -9.36
CA TYR A 157 -7.17 -11.10 -10.82
C TYR A 157 -8.51 -11.67 -11.28
N PRO A 158 -9.07 -11.16 -12.39
CA PRO A 158 -10.14 -11.83 -13.10
C PRO A 158 -9.56 -12.99 -13.93
N LEU A 159 -9.71 -14.21 -13.44
CA LEU A 159 -9.37 -15.44 -14.15
C LEU A 159 -10.52 -15.86 -15.09
N GLN A 160 -10.22 -15.88 -16.37
CA GLN A 160 -11.09 -16.32 -17.44
C GLN A 160 -10.95 -17.82 -17.68
N LEU A 161 -12.03 -18.56 -17.43
CA LEU A 161 -12.15 -19.98 -17.72
C LEU A 161 -12.69 -20.16 -19.14
N THR A 162 -12.15 -21.16 -19.84
CA THR A 162 -12.63 -21.59 -21.16
C THR A 162 -12.89 -23.09 -21.14
N PRO A 163 -13.58 -23.65 -22.15
CA PRO A 163 -13.80 -25.10 -22.25
C PRO A 163 -12.53 -25.95 -22.22
N GLN A 164 -11.36 -25.33 -22.44
CA GLN A 164 -10.04 -25.97 -22.41
C GLN A 164 -9.36 -25.89 -21.04
N THR A 165 -9.88 -25.08 -20.11
CA THR A 165 -9.35 -24.98 -18.75
C THR A 165 -9.53 -26.33 -18.05
N LYS A 166 -8.43 -26.88 -17.53
CA LYS A 166 -8.47 -28.14 -16.76
C LYS A 166 -8.91 -27.84 -15.34
N LEU A 167 -10.01 -28.43 -14.89
CA LEU A 167 -10.45 -28.36 -13.50
C LEU A 167 -10.13 -29.67 -12.80
N ALA A 168 -9.44 -29.61 -11.66
CA ALA A 168 -9.14 -30.76 -10.80
C ALA A 168 -9.49 -30.45 -9.35
N SER A 169 -10.10 -31.40 -8.64
CA SER A 169 -10.31 -31.28 -7.18
C SER A 169 -9.09 -31.88 -6.49
N GLU A 170 -8.72 -31.34 -5.33
CA GLU A 170 -7.58 -31.85 -4.57
C GLU A 170 -7.73 -33.34 -4.22
N ASP A 171 -8.96 -33.83 -3.99
CA ASP A 171 -9.25 -35.23 -3.68
C ASP A 171 -9.58 -36.10 -4.90
N GLY A 172 -9.56 -35.53 -6.11
CA GLY A 172 -9.90 -36.22 -7.36
C GLY A 172 -11.39 -36.52 -7.56
N SER A 173 -12.27 -36.03 -6.69
CA SER A 173 -13.73 -36.16 -6.84
C SER A 173 -14.29 -35.35 -8.02
N PRO A 174 -15.38 -35.79 -8.67
CA PRO A 174 -16.05 -35.00 -9.71
C PRO A 174 -16.58 -33.66 -9.16
N PHE A 175 -16.43 -32.59 -9.94
CA PHE A 175 -16.94 -31.28 -9.55
C PHE A 175 -18.44 -31.15 -9.67
N SER A 176 -19.04 -30.53 -8.65
CA SER A 176 -20.37 -29.92 -8.74
C SER A 176 -20.22 -28.41 -8.93
N PRO A 177 -21.06 -27.75 -9.76
CA PRO A 177 -21.19 -26.29 -9.80
C PRO A 177 -21.29 -25.64 -8.42
N ASP A 178 -22.02 -26.29 -7.52
CA ASP A 178 -22.27 -25.79 -6.17
C ASP A 178 -21.00 -25.77 -5.30
N HIS A 179 -19.92 -26.40 -5.77
CA HIS A 179 -18.62 -26.44 -5.08
C HIS A 179 -17.64 -25.34 -5.54
N ILE A 180 -18.01 -24.47 -6.48
CA ILE A 180 -17.18 -23.33 -6.88
C ILE A 180 -17.80 -22.05 -6.31
N GLY A 181 -17.24 -21.55 -5.22
CA GLY A 181 -17.75 -20.38 -4.50
C GLY A 181 -16.68 -19.71 -3.65
N THR A 182 -17.02 -18.62 -2.97
CA THR A 182 -16.09 -17.72 -2.28
C THR A 182 -15.33 -18.28 -1.07
N ASN A 183 -15.63 -19.51 -0.65
CA ASN A 183 -14.94 -20.20 0.46
C ASN A 183 -14.14 -21.41 -0.07
N VAL A 184 -13.69 -21.32 -1.33
CA VAL A 184 -12.93 -22.36 -2.02
C VAL A 184 -11.55 -21.81 -2.31
N TRP A 185 -10.54 -22.58 -1.91
CA TRP A 185 -9.16 -22.32 -2.24
C TRP A 185 -8.88 -22.82 -3.65
N VAL A 186 -8.15 -22.04 -4.42
CA VAL A 186 -7.81 -22.36 -5.81
C VAL A 186 -6.32 -22.18 -6.00
N GLU A 187 -5.65 -23.24 -6.48
CA GLU A 187 -4.34 -23.14 -7.10
C GLU A 187 -4.54 -23.06 -8.62
N TYR A 188 -3.86 -22.14 -9.29
CA TYR A 188 -4.05 -21.93 -10.72
C TYR A 188 -2.75 -21.88 -11.49
N GLN A 189 -2.84 -22.25 -12.76
CA GLN A 189 -1.91 -21.85 -13.80
C GLN A 189 -2.70 -21.05 -14.84
N ALA A 190 -2.12 -19.95 -15.31
CA ALA A 190 -2.76 -19.07 -16.28
C ALA A 190 -1.75 -18.40 -17.20
N THR A 191 -2.24 -17.82 -18.29
CA THR A 191 -1.47 -16.93 -19.17
C THR A 191 -2.13 -15.57 -19.17
N ARG A 192 -1.37 -14.51 -18.92
CA ARG A 192 -1.87 -13.13 -19.02
C ARG A 192 -2.30 -12.82 -20.45
N ARG A 193 -3.40 -12.09 -20.65
CA ARG A 193 -3.87 -11.63 -21.96
C ARG A 193 -3.49 -10.16 -22.15
N PRO A 194 -3.54 -9.63 -23.40
CA PRO A 194 -3.24 -8.21 -23.66
C PRO A 194 -4.13 -7.20 -22.91
N ASP A 195 -5.32 -7.63 -22.48
CA ASP A 195 -6.25 -6.86 -21.64
C ASP A 195 -5.98 -7.05 -20.13
N ASN A 196 -4.85 -7.68 -19.77
CA ASN A 196 -4.44 -8.05 -18.41
C ASN A 196 -5.33 -9.04 -17.66
N SER A 197 -6.40 -9.54 -18.27
CA SER A 197 -7.11 -10.69 -17.73
C SER A 197 -6.22 -11.95 -17.78
N LEU A 198 -6.47 -12.90 -16.89
CA LEU A 198 -5.70 -14.14 -16.85
C LEU A 198 -6.52 -15.26 -17.52
N SER A 199 -5.98 -15.87 -18.57
CA SER A 199 -6.59 -17.06 -19.18
C SER A 199 -6.16 -18.30 -18.40
N ALA A 200 -7.07 -18.90 -17.64
CA ALA A 200 -6.77 -20.07 -16.84
C ALA A 200 -6.47 -21.30 -17.72
N THR A 201 -5.31 -21.92 -17.52
CA THR A 201 -4.95 -23.20 -18.15
C THR A 201 -5.35 -24.38 -17.29
N SER A 202 -5.20 -24.25 -15.97
CA SER A 202 -5.66 -25.25 -15.00
C SER A 202 -6.02 -24.62 -13.66
N LEU A 203 -7.03 -25.16 -13.00
CA LEU A 203 -7.40 -24.85 -11.61
C LEU A 203 -7.46 -26.13 -10.80
N THR A 204 -6.81 -26.13 -9.64
CA THR A 204 -6.99 -27.12 -8.60
C THR A 204 -7.81 -26.49 -7.48
N LEU A 205 -8.99 -27.02 -7.20
CA LEU A 205 -9.89 -26.46 -6.20
C LEU A 205 -9.94 -27.35 -4.95
N SER A 206 -9.95 -26.71 -3.79
CA SER A 206 -10.17 -27.38 -2.50
C SER A 206 -11.10 -26.56 -1.60
N PRO A 207 -12.07 -27.19 -0.92
CA PRO A 207 -12.86 -26.49 0.08
C PRO A 207 -11.93 -25.91 1.15
N LEU A 208 -12.19 -24.69 1.61
CA LEU A 208 -11.39 -24.12 2.68
C LEU A 208 -11.62 -24.88 3.98
N LYS A 209 -10.69 -25.77 4.32
CA LYS A 209 -10.69 -26.54 5.57
C LYS A 209 -9.73 -25.90 6.56
N ILE A 210 -10.28 -25.44 7.68
CA ILE A 210 -9.48 -24.96 8.81
C ILE A 210 -9.08 -26.16 9.66
N GLU A 211 -7.81 -26.53 9.61
CA GLU A 211 -7.27 -27.64 10.38
C GLU A 211 -7.16 -27.29 11.88
N ASP A 212 -7.17 -28.29 12.75
CA ASP A 212 -6.97 -28.11 14.20
C ASP A 212 -5.68 -27.34 14.54
N LYS A 213 -4.62 -27.52 13.74
CA LYS A 213 -3.35 -26.81 13.92
C LYS A 213 -3.48 -25.32 13.61
N GLU A 214 -4.23 -24.98 12.57
CA GLU A 214 -4.51 -23.59 12.23
C GLU A 214 -5.44 -22.96 13.27
N LYS A 215 -6.49 -23.67 13.69
CA LYS A 215 -7.38 -23.21 14.75
C LYS A 215 -6.60 -22.85 16.02
N LYS A 216 -5.74 -23.77 16.49
CA LYS A 216 -4.84 -23.52 17.63
C LYS A 216 -3.86 -22.38 17.38
N PHE A 217 -3.43 -22.17 16.13
CA PHE A 217 -2.58 -21.04 15.77
C PHE A 217 -3.33 -19.71 15.91
N ARG A 218 -4.55 -19.62 15.37
CA ARG A 218 -5.42 -18.45 15.52
C ARG A 218 -5.71 -18.15 17.00
N GLU A 219 -6.12 -19.15 17.77
CA GLU A 219 -6.39 -19.02 19.22
C GLU A 219 -5.17 -18.50 20.01
N LYS A 220 -3.95 -18.92 19.67
CA LYS A 220 -2.71 -18.46 20.33
C LYS A 220 -2.25 -17.07 19.88
N SER A 221 -2.68 -16.63 18.72
CA SER A 221 -2.33 -15.30 18.19
C SER A 221 -3.39 -14.25 18.53
N GLU A 222 -4.51 -14.68 19.09
CA GLU A 222 -5.58 -13.82 19.56
C GLU A 222 -5.10 -13.00 20.78
N PRO A 223 -5.13 -11.65 20.72
CA PRO A 223 -4.82 -10.84 21.88
C PRO A 223 -5.92 -10.90 22.93
N GLU A 224 -5.53 -10.80 24.19
CA GLU A 224 -6.43 -10.43 25.27
C GLU A 224 -6.81 -8.95 25.13
N ILE A 225 -8.11 -8.67 25.06
CA ILE A 225 -8.63 -7.31 24.86
C ILE A 225 -9.43 -6.89 26.10
N GLU A 226 -8.98 -5.80 26.71
CA GLU A 226 -9.70 -5.04 27.72
C GLU A 226 -10.22 -3.76 27.04
N LYS A 227 -11.54 -3.61 26.96
CA LYS A 227 -12.16 -2.47 26.27
C LYS A 227 -11.86 -1.16 27.02
N PRO A 228 -11.73 -0.02 26.31
CA PRO A 228 -11.67 1.29 26.95
C PRO A 228 -12.92 1.61 27.75
N ASP A 229 -12.77 2.44 28.76
CA ASP A 229 -13.88 3.18 29.36
C ASP A 229 -14.02 4.51 28.62
N TYR A 230 -14.95 4.55 27.66
CA TYR A 230 -15.17 5.72 26.82
C TYR A 230 -15.79 6.89 27.60
N GLU A 231 -16.55 6.64 28.67
CA GLU A 231 -17.18 7.69 29.47
C GLU A 231 -16.13 8.46 30.27
N HIS A 232 -15.19 7.73 30.88
CA HIS A 232 -14.13 8.30 31.70
C HIS A 232 -12.81 8.51 30.95
N HIS A 233 -12.79 8.28 29.63
CA HIS A 233 -11.61 8.39 28.77
C HIS A 233 -10.42 7.58 29.28
N VAL A 234 -10.66 6.37 29.81
CA VAL A 234 -9.60 5.47 30.29
C VAL A 234 -9.24 4.50 29.15
N PRO A 235 -7.96 4.48 28.71
CA PRO A 235 -7.52 3.57 27.65
C PRO A 235 -7.81 2.10 27.98
N GLY A 236 -8.21 1.35 26.96
CA GLY A 236 -8.26 -0.10 27.03
C GLY A 236 -6.87 -0.70 26.88
N ASN A 237 -6.76 -2.02 26.98
CA ASN A 237 -5.51 -2.74 26.75
C ASN A 237 -5.67 -3.84 25.72
N LEU A 238 -4.70 -3.95 24.82
CA LEU A 238 -4.56 -5.07 23.91
C LEU A 238 -3.24 -5.79 24.24
N LYS A 239 -3.33 -7.01 24.75
CA LYS A 239 -2.18 -7.77 25.27
C LYS A 239 -2.00 -9.07 24.50
N TRP A 240 -0.77 -9.34 24.07
CA TRP A 240 -0.40 -10.68 23.62
C TRP A 240 0.39 -11.41 24.69
N HIS A 241 0.49 -12.73 24.53
CA HIS A 241 1.37 -13.56 25.33
C HIS A 241 2.78 -12.93 25.31
N TRP A 242 3.24 -12.45 26.48
CA TRP A 242 4.51 -11.74 26.80
C TRP A 242 4.41 -10.22 27.07
N ASN A 243 3.69 -9.75 28.10
CA ASN A 243 3.75 -8.38 28.69
C ASN A 243 3.69 -7.16 27.74
N TRP A 244 3.49 -7.36 26.43
CA TRP A 244 3.33 -6.32 25.43
C TRP A 244 1.87 -5.94 25.45
N ALA A 245 1.63 -4.73 25.96
CA ALA A 245 0.32 -4.13 26.03
C ALA A 245 0.35 -2.88 25.16
N LEU A 246 -0.60 -2.78 24.24
CA LEU A 246 -0.92 -1.56 23.53
C LEU A 246 -2.12 -0.91 24.21
N GLU A 247 -2.14 0.41 24.26
CA GLU A 247 -3.26 1.16 24.82
C GLU A 247 -4.27 1.41 23.71
N ILE A 248 -5.53 1.02 23.92
CA ILE A 248 -6.59 1.29 22.94
C ILE A 248 -7.07 2.73 23.18
N VAL A 249 -7.12 3.54 22.11
CA VAL A 249 -7.58 4.94 22.18
C VAL A 249 -9.00 5.00 22.80
N PRO A 250 -9.19 5.72 23.92
CA PRO A 250 -10.47 5.77 24.64
C PRO A 250 -11.42 6.83 24.07
N ASP A 251 -11.57 6.87 22.74
CA ASP A 251 -12.53 7.72 22.05
C ASP A 251 -13.45 6.84 21.19
N GLU A 252 -14.73 6.80 21.55
CA GLU A 252 -15.71 5.93 20.90
C GLU A 252 -15.96 6.33 19.43
N ASN A 253 -15.92 7.63 19.12
CA ASN A 253 -16.16 8.10 17.75
C ASN A 253 -15.02 7.68 16.82
N ILE A 254 -13.77 7.81 17.29
CA ILE A 254 -12.58 7.37 16.53
C ILE A 254 -12.63 5.85 16.30
N GLN A 255 -12.92 5.06 17.34
CA GLN A 255 -13.02 3.60 17.22
C GLN A 255 -14.15 3.18 16.27
N ASN A 256 -15.33 3.81 16.39
CA ASN A 256 -16.48 3.55 15.52
C ASN A 256 -16.19 3.95 14.06
N TYR A 257 -15.47 5.04 13.83
CA TYR A 257 -15.10 5.49 12.49
C TYR A 257 -14.22 4.44 11.80
N VAL A 258 -13.10 4.05 12.43
CA VAL A 258 -12.17 3.05 11.86
C VAL A 258 -12.84 1.68 11.72
N SER A 259 -13.61 1.25 12.72
CA SER A 259 -14.40 0.01 12.65
C SER A 259 -15.42 0.05 11.52
N GLY A 260 -16.05 1.19 11.29
CA GLY A 260 -16.99 1.39 10.19
C GLY A 260 -16.33 1.25 8.82
N VAL A 261 -15.15 1.85 8.61
CA VAL A 261 -14.36 1.70 7.38
C VAL A 261 -13.96 0.24 7.18
N GLY A 262 -13.34 -0.39 8.19
CA GLY A 262 -12.91 -1.78 8.13
C GLY A 262 -14.06 -2.75 7.85
N SER A 263 -15.21 -2.57 8.52
CA SER A 263 -16.38 -3.42 8.33
C SER A 263 -16.99 -3.31 6.93
N ARG A 264 -16.92 -2.15 6.27
CA ARG A 264 -17.35 -2.03 4.86
C ARG A 264 -16.49 -2.92 3.96
N LEU A 265 -15.18 -2.91 4.17
CA LEU A 265 -14.20 -3.64 3.37
C LEU A 265 -14.22 -5.16 3.55
N VAL A 266 -14.74 -5.68 4.66
CA VAL A 266 -14.89 -7.14 4.83
C VAL A 266 -15.79 -7.69 3.72
N PRO A 267 -15.33 -8.69 2.94
CA PRO A 267 -16.12 -9.24 1.84
C PRO A 267 -17.46 -9.78 2.30
N GLN A 268 -18.49 -9.63 1.46
CA GLN A 268 -19.86 -10.02 1.80
C GLN A 268 -19.96 -11.50 2.18
N TYR A 269 -19.22 -12.38 1.51
CA TYR A 269 -19.25 -13.81 1.82
C TYR A 269 -18.78 -14.11 3.26
N GLN A 270 -17.77 -13.41 3.78
CA GLN A 270 -17.31 -13.57 5.17
C GLN A 270 -18.36 -13.09 6.17
N LYS A 271 -19.08 -12.01 5.84
CA LYS A 271 -20.18 -11.50 6.66
C LYS A 271 -21.31 -12.54 6.74
N ASP A 272 -21.63 -13.18 5.62
CA ASP A 272 -22.75 -14.12 5.48
C ASP A 272 -22.49 -15.51 6.04
N LEU A 273 -21.22 -15.88 6.32
CA LEU A 273 -20.90 -17.15 6.96
C LEU A 273 -21.61 -17.29 8.32
N PRO A 274 -22.08 -18.49 8.70
CA PRO A 274 -22.58 -18.74 10.06
C PRO A 274 -21.51 -18.45 11.13
N SER A 275 -21.92 -17.97 12.31
CA SER A 275 -20.99 -17.72 13.43
C SER A 275 -20.24 -18.97 13.91
N ALA A 276 -20.79 -20.16 13.65
CA ALA A 276 -20.18 -21.44 13.98
C ALA A 276 -19.25 -21.99 12.87
N ASP A 277 -19.20 -21.33 11.70
CA ASP A 277 -18.32 -21.76 10.61
C ASP A 277 -16.85 -21.52 10.99
N PRO A 278 -15.98 -22.54 10.97
CA PRO A 278 -14.59 -22.38 11.36
C PRO A 278 -13.79 -21.46 10.44
N SER A 279 -14.23 -21.22 9.20
CA SER A 279 -13.56 -20.28 8.29
C SER A 279 -14.04 -18.83 8.45
N LYS A 280 -15.08 -18.58 9.23
CA LYS A 280 -15.52 -17.23 9.55
C LYS A 280 -14.49 -16.51 10.42
N ILE A 281 -14.18 -15.28 10.05
CA ILE A 281 -13.28 -14.41 10.79
C ILE A 281 -14.08 -13.23 11.33
N ASP A 282 -14.05 -13.07 12.66
CA ASP A 282 -14.68 -11.93 13.34
C ASP A 282 -13.71 -10.75 13.37
N PHE A 283 -13.71 -9.97 12.28
CA PHE A 283 -12.84 -8.81 12.14
C PHE A 283 -13.19 -7.72 13.15
N ARG A 284 -12.20 -7.31 13.94
CA ARG A 284 -12.33 -6.29 14.98
C ARG A 284 -11.21 -5.28 14.82
N PHE A 285 -11.54 -4.01 14.73
CA PHE A 285 -10.59 -2.95 14.40
C PHE A 285 -10.35 -2.09 15.64
N TYR A 286 -9.09 -1.84 15.96
CA TYR A 286 -8.71 -1.03 17.11
C TYR A 286 -7.69 0.04 16.72
N VAL A 287 -7.99 1.28 17.07
CA VAL A 287 -6.98 2.34 17.07
C VAL A 287 -6.21 2.27 18.37
N VAL A 288 -4.88 2.21 18.28
CA VAL A 288 -4.00 2.08 19.45
C VAL A 288 -3.05 3.26 19.55
N HIS A 289 -2.80 3.66 20.79
CA HIS A 289 -1.84 4.70 21.16
C HIS A 289 -0.58 4.07 21.77
N ARG A 290 0.53 4.79 21.62
CA ARG A 290 1.81 4.45 22.24
C ARG A 290 1.67 4.42 23.77
N PRO A 291 1.97 3.30 24.46
CA PRO A 291 1.98 3.31 25.91
C PRO A 291 3.04 4.28 26.44
N ALA A 292 2.74 5.04 27.49
CA ALA A 292 3.62 6.12 28.00
C ALA A 292 5.07 5.67 28.31
N LYS A 293 5.26 4.39 28.64
CA LYS A 293 6.58 3.78 28.92
C LYS A 293 7.45 3.55 27.68
N TRP A 294 6.88 3.59 26.47
CA TRP A 294 7.60 3.36 25.22
C TRP A 294 8.23 4.65 24.71
N LYS A 295 9.47 4.59 24.25
CA LYS A 295 10.10 5.72 23.55
C LYS A 295 9.42 5.92 22.19
N GLU A 296 9.18 7.16 21.80
CA GLU A 296 8.55 7.52 20.53
C GLU A 296 9.28 6.89 19.33
N ALA A 297 10.61 6.99 19.26
CA ALA A 297 11.39 6.38 18.17
C ALA A 297 11.17 4.86 18.06
N LEU A 298 11.01 4.16 19.20
CA LEU A 298 10.70 2.73 19.20
C LEU A 298 9.28 2.49 18.71
N TRP A 299 8.31 3.32 19.10
CA TRP A 299 6.92 3.24 18.63
C TRP A 299 6.79 3.50 17.13
N THR A 300 7.40 4.56 16.60
CA THR A 300 7.30 4.89 15.19
C THR A 300 7.96 3.82 14.30
N GLN A 301 9.06 3.22 14.77
CA GLN A 301 9.66 2.07 14.09
C GLN A 301 8.83 0.79 14.28
N ALA A 302 8.17 0.66 15.43
CA ALA A 302 7.37 -0.50 15.79
C ALA A 302 6.09 -0.66 15.00
N MET A 303 5.42 0.46 14.86
CA MET A 303 4.03 0.63 14.50
C MET A 303 3.98 1.63 13.35
N SER A 304 4.71 1.29 12.29
CA SER A 304 4.78 2.06 11.04
C SER A 304 3.60 1.75 10.13
N ASP A 305 2.84 0.69 10.40
CA ASP A 305 1.69 0.27 9.61
C ASP A 305 0.55 -0.32 10.44
N ALA A 306 -0.59 -0.56 9.77
CA ALA A 306 -1.65 -1.37 10.32
C ALA A 306 -1.28 -2.85 10.22
N THR A 307 -1.72 -3.65 11.19
CA THR A 307 -1.45 -5.08 11.27
C THR A 307 -2.69 -5.87 11.63
N ALA A 308 -2.76 -7.14 11.22
CA ALA A 308 -3.83 -8.05 11.59
C ALA A 308 -3.28 -9.33 12.24
N SER A 309 -3.97 -9.77 13.29
CA SER A 309 -3.82 -11.12 13.79
C SER A 309 -4.54 -12.14 12.88
N PRO A 310 -4.12 -13.41 12.88
CA PRO A 310 -4.84 -14.49 12.17
C PRO A 310 -6.30 -14.68 12.61
N GLY A 311 -6.69 -14.14 13.78
CA GLY A 311 -8.06 -14.17 14.31
C GLY A 311 -8.93 -12.98 13.89
N GLY A 312 -8.40 -12.06 13.08
CA GLY A 312 -9.14 -10.90 12.59
C GLY A 312 -9.08 -9.65 13.46
N VAL A 313 -8.30 -9.65 14.55
CA VAL A 313 -8.01 -8.39 15.27
C VAL A 313 -7.05 -7.56 14.43
N VAL A 314 -7.53 -6.43 13.91
CA VAL A 314 -6.78 -5.45 13.13
C VAL A 314 -6.47 -4.25 14.00
N ILE A 315 -5.22 -3.80 13.96
CA ILE A 315 -4.70 -2.73 14.80
C ILE A 315 -4.17 -1.63 13.90
N VAL A 316 -4.63 -0.41 14.17
CA VAL A 316 -4.22 0.80 13.46
C VAL A 316 -3.53 1.72 14.46
N PRO A 317 -2.20 1.89 14.35
CA PRO A 317 -1.50 2.85 15.17
C PRO A 317 -1.98 4.27 14.88
N ASP A 318 -2.17 5.06 15.92
CA ASP A 318 -2.62 6.44 15.82
C ASP A 318 -1.66 7.37 15.05
N ASN A 319 -0.34 7.13 15.13
CA ASN A 319 0.66 7.83 14.34
C ASN A 319 0.53 7.53 12.84
N VAL A 320 0.15 6.30 12.47
CA VAL A 320 -0.14 5.95 11.08
C VAL A 320 -1.42 6.64 10.65
N LEU A 321 -2.47 6.56 11.47
CA LEU A 321 -3.75 7.21 11.20
C LEU A 321 -3.58 8.73 11.00
N ALA A 322 -2.84 9.41 11.88
CA ALA A 322 -2.57 10.84 11.79
C ALA A 322 -1.76 11.25 10.54
N ALA A 323 -1.01 10.31 9.94
CA ALA A 323 -0.16 10.59 8.79
C ALA A 323 -0.89 10.48 7.45
N LEU A 324 -2.05 9.80 7.40
CA LEU A 324 -2.84 9.64 6.18
C LEU A 324 -3.63 10.92 5.86
N ASP A 325 -3.93 11.13 4.59
CA ASP A 325 -4.59 12.35 4.10
C ASP A 325 -6.12 12.18 3.93
N ASN A 326 -6.63 10.95 3.82
CA ASN A 326 -8.04 10.65 3.54
C ASN A 326 -8.45 9.20 3.92
N GLU A 327 -9.77 8.92 3.85
CA GLU A 327 -10.34 7.61 4.23
C GLU A 327 -9.97 6.49 3.25
N ALA A 328 -9.79 6.78 1.95
CA ALA A 328 -9.39 5.77 0.97
C ALA A 328 -7.96 5.23 1.23
N GLN A 329 -7.05 6.07 1.73
CA GLN A 329 -5.74 5.61 2.19
C GLN A 329 -5.86 4.69 3.42
N LEU A 330 -6.74 5.01 4.38
CA LEU A 330 -7.02 4.11 5.50
C LEU A 330 -7.62 2.79 5.00
N ALA A 331 -8.55 2.88 4.04
CA ALA A 331 -9.18 1.72 3.43
C ALA A 331 -8.16 0.80 2.76
N ALA A 332 -7.11 1.34 2.14
CA ALA A 332 -6.03 0.55 1.55
C ALA A 332 -5.24 -0.26 2.58
N LEU A 333 -4.89 0.34 3.73
CA LEU A 333 -4.18 -0.38 4.79
C LEU A 333 -5.06 -1.48 5.41
N LEU A 334 -6.34 -1.16 5.65
CA LEU A 334 -7.30 -2.10 6.23
C LEU A 334 -7.65 -3.24 5.26
N SER A 335 -7.83 -2.96 3.96
CA SER A 335 -8.14 -3.99 2.96
C SER A 335 -6.98 -4.97 2.80
N ASN A 336 -5.73 -4.49 2.83
CA ASN A 336 -4.55 -5.36 2.86
C ASN A 336 -4.54 -6.25 4.11
N CYS A 337 -4.80 -5.70 5.30
CA CYS A 337 -4.90 -6.47 6.54
C CYS A 337 -5.97 -7.57 6.46
N ILE A 338 -7.13 -7.26 5.90
CA ILE A 338 -8.22 -8.21 5.68
C ILE A 338 -7.77 -9.31 4.69
N ALA A 339 -7.17 -8.93 3.57
CA ALA A 339 -6.68 -9.86 2.55
C ALA A 339 -5.61 -10.81 3.11
N VAL A 340 -4.59 -10.30 3.80
CA VAL A 340 -3.55 -11.12 4.49
C VAL A 340 -4.18 -12.17 5.39
N THR A 341 -5.22 -11.77 6.13
CA THR A 341 -5.90 -12.63 7.10
C THR A 341 -6.73 -13.71 6.42
N LEU A 342 -7.48 -13.34 5.37
CA LEU A 342 -8.32 -14.27 4.60
C LEU A 342 -7.50 -15.28 3.80
N GLU A 343 -6.40 -14.82 3.19
CA GLU A 343 -5.46 -15.67 2.43
C GLU A 343 -4.59 -16.56 3.32
N ARG A 344 -4.81 -16.55 4.64
CA ARG A 344 -4.13 -17.40 5.63
C ARG A 344 -2.61 -17.29 5.55
N GLN A 345 -2.09 -16.17 5.06
CA GLN A 345 -0.68 -16.03 4.70
C GLN A 345 0.21 -16.33 5.91
N ALA A 346 -0.12 -15.78 7.09
CA ALA A 346 0.64 -16.06 8.32
C ALA A 346 0.74 -17.56 8.67
N TYR A 347 -0.33 -18.35 8.45
CA TYR A 347 -0.33 -19.80 8.70
C TYR A 347 0.41 -20.57 7.60
N THR A 348 0.08 -20.30 6.34
CA THR A 348 0.67 -20.97 5.16
C THR A 348 2.18 -20.74 5.08
N HIS A 349 2.67 -19.57 5.50
CA HIS A 349 4.11 -19.32 5.52
C HIS A 349 4.83 -19.94 6.72
N ARG A 350 4.18 -20.02 7.89
CA ARG A 350 4.73 -20.74 9.04
C ARG A 350 4.99 -22.22 8.72
N THR A 351 4.10 -22.86 7.96
CA THR A 351 4.26 -24.27 7.58
C THR A 351 5.34 -24.47 6.51
N ARG A 352 5.46 -23.55 5.54
CA ARG A 352 6.52 -23.58 4.52
C ARG A 352 7.92 -23.30 5.11
N MET A 353 8.00 -22.40 6.08
CA MET A 353 9.24 -22.04 6.78
C MET A 353 9.48 -22.96 7.98
N HIS A 354 9.72 -24.27 7.80
CA HIS A 354 10.14 -25.22 8.86
C HIS A 354 11.47 -24.84 9.61
N VAL A 355 11.87 -23.57 9.57
CA VAL A 355 12.96 -22.95 10.30
C VAL A 355 12.56 -22.79 11.78
N GLN A 356 13.23 -23.57 12.61
CA GLN A 356 13.44 -23.45 14.06
C GLN A 356 12.89 -22.19 14.79
N ARG A 357 12.14 -22.47 15.87
CA ARG A 357 11.80 -21.69 17.08
C ARG A 357 10.43 -20.98 17.10
N ASP A 358 9.69 -21.32 18.16
CA ASP A 358 8.44 -20.76 18.69
C ASP A 358 8.48 -19.25 19.04
N LEU A 359 9.29 -18.42 18.39
CA LEU A 359 9.71 -17.14 18.97
C LEU A 359 9.33 -15.82 18.29
N ASN A 360 8.76 -15.74 17.09
CA ASN A 360 8.41 -14.41 16.54
C ASN A 360 7.24 -14.45 15.54
N TRP A 361 6.02 -14.67 16.02
CA TRP A 361 4.82 -14.46 15.20
C TRP A 361 4.54 -12.96 14.98
N ILE A 362 4.96 -12.09 15.92
CA ILE A 362 4.82 -10.63 15.81
C ILE A 362 5.55 -10.11 14.58
N GLY A 363 6.75 -10.64 14.28
CA GLY A 363 7.53 -10.24 13.10
C GLY A 363 6.85 -10.53 11.75
N LEU A 364 6.02 -11.58 11.68
CA LEU A 364 5.25 -11.96 10.49
C LEU A 364 3.94 -11.16 10.34
N ALA A 365 3.42 -10.61 11.43
CA ALA A 365 2.23 -9.76 11.43
C ALA A 365 2.57 -8.27 11.28
N THR A 366 3.75 -7.83 11.72
CA THR A 366 4.26 -6.46 11.49
C THR A 366 4.81 -6.36 10.07
N ILE A 367 4.07 -5.68 9.19
CA ILE A 367 4.40 -5.55 7.77
C ILE A 367 5.50 -4.47 7.54
N GLY A 368 5.91 -3.72 8.56
CA GLY A 368 6.90 -2.65 8.43
C GLY A 368 7.73 -2.31 9.67
N GLY A 369 7.63 -3.09 10.75
CA GLY A 369 8.28 -2.79 12.03
C GLY A 369 9.23 -3.88 12.53
N ASP A 370 10.52 -3.57 12.55
CA ASP A 370 11.66 -4.42 12.93
C ASP A 370 11.73 -4.75 14.45
N LEU A 371 10.61 -5.05 15.09
CA LEU A 371 10.56 -5.17 16.56
C LEU A 371 10.83 -6.55 17.13
N GLY A 372 10.84 -7.59 16.30
CA GLY A 372 10.96 -8.96 16.77
C GLY A 372 12.32 -9.61 16.59
N ALA A 373 13.13 -9.19 15.62
CA ALA A 373 14.13 -10.07 15.05
C ALA A 373 15.60 -9.61 15.16
N PRO A 374 16.19 -9.45 16.36
CA PRO A 374 17.65 -9.42 16.50
C PRO A 374 18.33 -10.74 16.06
N LEU A 375 17.56 -11.80 15.72
CA LEU A 375 18.07 -13.15 15.47
C LEU A 375 17.89 -13.68 14.02
N LEU A 376 17.37 -12.88 13.07
CA LEU A 376 17.19 -13.30 11.66
C LEU A 376 18.16 -12.63 10.68
N ILE A 377 19.26 -12.07 11.17
CA ILE A 377 20.28 -11.37 10.36
C ILE A 377 20.93 -12.30 9.29
N GLY A 378 20.81 -13.63 9.41
CA GLY A 378 21.33 -14.57 8.42
C GLY A 378 20.49 -14.76 7.15
N ASN A 379 19.19 -14.40 7.13
CA ASN A 379 18.26 -14.71 6.02
C ASN A 379 17.34 -13.52 5.62
N SER A 380 17.74 -12.27 5.88
CA SER A 380 16.90 -11.08 5.69
C SER A 380 16.38 -10.91 4.25
N ILE A 381 17.14 -11.28 3.21
CA ILE A 381 16.71 -11.14 1.82
C ILE A 381 15.56 -12.10 1.48
N ALA A 382 15.68 -13.38 1.85
CA ALA A 382 14.63 -14.37 1.58
C ALA A 382 13.34 -14.03 2.35
N TYR A 383 13.48 -13.56 3.59
CA TYR A 383 12.35 -13.07 4.38
C TYR A 383 11.70 -11.84 3.74
N ASN A 384 12.48 -10.83 3.36
CA ASN A 384 11.96 -9.61 2.74
C ASN A 384 11.26 -9.91 1.41
N ASN A 385 11.83 -10.78 0.57
CA ASN A 385 11.21 -11.19 -0.69
C ASN A 385 9.89 -11.94 -0.45
N LEU A 386 9.84 -12.81 0.56
CA LEU A 386 8.62 -13.50 0.93
C LEU A 386 7.54 -12.52 1.43
N MET A 387 7.90 -11.59 2.33
CA MET A 387 6.99 -10.57 2.82
C MET A 387 6.53 -9.62 1.71
N LEU A 388 7.40 -9.32 0.74
CA LEU A 388 7.00 -8.56 -0.43
C LEU A 388 5.95 -9.32 -1.22
N GLN A 389 6.17 -10.59 -1.56
CA GLN A 389 5.19 -11.41 -2.30
C GLN A 389 3.84 -11.51 -1.60
N ILE A 390 3.84 -11.71 -0.28
CA ILE A 390 2.65 -11.71 0.58
C ILE A 390 1.87 -10.42 0.41
N ASN A 391 2.56 -9.28 0.55
CA ASN A 391 1.93 -7.98 0.46
C ASN A 391 1.54 -7.59 -0.96
N GLU A 392 2.27 -8.03 -1.98
CA GLU A 392 1.87 -7.81 -3.38
C GLU A 392 0.55 -8.52 -3.66
N GLN A 393 0.40 -9.79 -3.24
CA GLN A 393 -0.86 -10.51 -3.31
C GLN A 393 -1.97 -9.82 -2.51
N ALA A 394 -1.74 -9.57 -1.22
CA ALA A 394 -2.75 -8.97 -0.36
C ALA A 394 -3.13 -7.55 -0.81
N GLY A 395 -2.18 -6.81 -1.36
CA GLY A 395 -2.38 -5.50 -1.95
C GLY A 395 -3.28 -5.55 -3.18
N ARG A 396 -3.04 -6.48 -4.11
CA ARG A 396 -3.92 -6.71 -5.28
C ARG A 396 -5.35 -7.03 -4.88
N ILE A 397 -5.52 -7.96 -3.94
CA ILE A 397 -6.83 -8.32 -3.39
C ILE A 397 -7.46 -7.12 -2.68
N GLY A 398 -6.66 -6.37 -1.92
CA GLY A 398 -7.06 -5.17 -1.20
C GLY A 398 -7.58 -4.06 -2.12
N LEU A 399 -6.98 -3.86 -3.30
CA LEU A 399 -7.49 -2.96 -4.34
C LEU A 399 -8.90 -3.37 -4.78
N ARG A 400 -9.16 -4.68 -4.90
CA ARG A 400 -10.48 -5.17 -5.28
C ARG A 400 -11.53 -4.86 -4.20
N TYR A 401 -11.20 -5.06 -2.93
CA TYR A 401 -12.09 -4.71 -1.81
C TYR A 401 -12.37 -3.21 -1.74
N MET A 402 -11.35 -2.38 -2.02
CA MET A 402 -11.54 -0.93 -2.14
C MET A 402 -12.51 -0.58 -3.27
N LEU A 403 -12.32 -1.15 -4.47
CA LEU A 403 -13.15 -0.86 -5.64
C LEU A 403 -14.62 -1.22 -5.39
N GLN A 404 -14.87 -2.40 -4.81
CA GLN A 404 -16.21 -2.87 -4.46
C GLN A 404 -16.94 -1.94 -3.48
N ASN A 405 -16.18 -1.15 -2.71
CA ASN A 405 -16.71 -0.19 -1.73
C ASN A 405 -16.62 1.27 -2.23
N GLY A 406 -16.30 1.48 -3.51
CA GLY A 406 -16.28 2.81 -4.14
C GLY A 406 -15.09 3.68 -3.74
N TYR A 407 -14.04 3.11 -3.14
CA TYR A 407 -12.84 3.87 -2.76
C TYR A 407 -11.91 4.10 -3.95
N ASP A 408 -11.26 5.26 -3.99
CA ASP A 408 -10.27 5.59 -5.01
C ASP A 408 -9.01 4.73 -4.86
N LEU A 409 -8.75 3.89 -5.85
CA LEU A 409 -7.64 2.94 -5.84
C LEU A 409 -6.26 3.61 -5.93
N ARG A 410 -6.21 4.85 -6.45
CA ARG A 410 -4.97 5.62 -6.59
C ARG A 410 -4.35 5.96 -5.24
N GLU A 411 -5.17 5.96 -4.19
CA GLU A 411 -4.75 6.27 -2.82
C GLU A 411 -3.95 5.14 -2.16
N ALA A 412 -4.06 3.90 -2.65
CA ALA A 412 -3.41 2.75 -2.02
C ALA A 412 -1.86 2.81 -2.08
N PRO A 413 -1.20 3.07 -3.22
CA PRO A 413 0.24 3.29 -3.25
C PRO A 413 0.73 4.43 -2.34
N PHE A 414 -0.06 5.50 -2.19
CA PHE A 414 0.28 6.62 -1.31
C PHE A 414 0.22 6.22 0.16
N ALA A 415 -0.82 5.48 0.56
CA ALA A 415 -0.96 4.97 1.91
C ALA A 415 0.29 4.17 2.35
N TRP A 416 0.81 3.31 1.47
CA TRP A 416 2.03 2.54 1.74
C TRP A 416 3.30 3.38 1.78
N THR A 417 3.37 4.43 0.96
CA THR A 417 4.49 5.38 1.00
C THR A 417 4.52 6.16 2.33
N ILE A 418 3.34 6.52 2.83
CA ILE A 418 3.15 7.17 4.13
C ILE A 418 3.51 6.21 5.26
N ALA A 419 2.95 5.01 5.27
CA ALA A 419 3.23 3.98 6.29
C ALA A 419 4.72 3.62 6.38
N ALA A 420 5.42 3.57 5.24
CA ALA A 420 6.86 3.31 5.23
C ALA A 420 7.72 4.46 5.81
N ASN A 421 7.12 5.58 6.26
CA ASN A 421 7.81 6.82 6.62
C ASN A 421 8.76 7.32 5.51
N LYS A 422 8.46 6.99 4.26
CA LYS A 422 9.26 7.36 3.07
C LYS A 422 8.69 8.56 2.33
N ARG A 423 7.87 9.35 3.01
CA ARG A 423 7.34 10.59 2.45
C ARG A 423 8.45 11.64 2.47
N ALA A 424 8.79 12.20 1.30
CA ALA A 424 9.71 13.33 1.21
C ALA A 424 9.19 14.46 2.12
N GLU A 425 10.05 15.00 2.97
CA GLU A 425 9.65 16.06 3.90
C GLU A 425 9.54 17.40 3.19
N ASN A 426 10.28 17.55 2.10
CA ASN A 426 10.31 18.71 1.23
C ASN A 426 10.06 18.25 -0.22
N PRO A 427 9.16 18.88 -1.00
CA PRO A 427 9.02 18.58 -2.43
C PRO A 427 10.33 18.72 -3.22
N ASP A 428 11.29 19.50 -2.71
CA ASP A 428 12.64 19.66 -3.26
C ASP A 428 13.63 18.56 -2.82
N GLU A 429 13.27 17.70 -1.86
CA GLU A 429 14.13 16.58 -1.47
C GLU A 429 14.29 15.59 -2.64
N PRO A 430 15.52 15.09 -2.86
CA PRO A 430 15.77 14.12 -3.92
C PRO A 430 14.90 12.89 -3.72
N ASN A 431 14.37 12.42 -4.85
CA ASN A 431 13.47 11.29 -5.07
C ASN A 431 13.64 10.18 -4.01
N ILE A 432 12.81 10.19 -2.95
CA ILE A 432 12.73 9.02 -2.07
C ILE A 432 11.98 7.95 -2.87
N PRO A 433 12.64 6.85 -3.26
CA PRO A 433 11.98 5.84 -4.08
C PRO A 433 10.79 5.29 -3.30
N ALA A 434 9.63 5.22 -3.97
CA ALA A 434 8.45 4.61 -3.41
C ALA A 434 8.78 3.19 -2.90
N PRO A 435 8.21 2.73 -1.78
CA PRO A 435 8.35 1.35 -1.34
C PRO A 435 8.01 0.38 -2.47
N GLN A 436 8.69 -0.77 -2.55
CA GLN A 436 8.46 -1.77 -3.62
C GLN A 436 6.99 -2.16 -3.74
N LEU A 437 6.29 -2.32 -2.62
CA LEU A 437 4.85 -2.59 -2.62
C LEU A 437 4.03 -1.47 -3.29
N ALA A 438 4.33 -0.20 -3.01
CA ALA A 438 3.67 0.92 -3.67
C ALA A 438 3.92 0.90 -5.19
N GLN A 439 5.13 0.53 -5.62
CA GLN A 439 5.46 0.36 -7.05
C GLN A 439 4.69 -0.80 -7.68
N SER A 440 4.58 -1.94 -7.00
CA SER A 440 3.76 -3.07 -7.46
C SER A 440 2.32 -2.67 -7.63
N LEU A 441 1.74 -1.98 -6.63
CA LEU A 441 0.35 -1.52 -6.71
C LEU A 441 0.13 -0.54 -7.86
N MET A 442 1.11 0.32 -8.19
CA MET A 442 1.03 1.17 -9.37
C MET A 442 0.97 0.34 -10.67
N SER A 443 1.78 -0.71 -10.78
CA SER A 443 1.68 -1.65 -11.91
C SER A 443 0.31 -2.34 -11.93
N ASP A 444 -0.20 -2.77 -10.78
CA ASP A 444 -1.54 -3.39 -10.69
C ASP A 444 -2.65 -2.42 -11.13
N LEU A 445 -2.55 -1.13 -10.79
CA LEU A 445 -3.48 -0.09 -11.27
C LEU A 445 -3.41 0.07 -12.79
N LEU A 446 -2.20 0.16 -13.34
CA LEU A 446 -1.98 0.27 -14.78
C LEU A 446 -2.54 -0.93 -15.54
N LEU A 447 -2.33 -2.12 -14.99
CA LEU A 447 -2.65 -3.35 -15.67
C LEU A 447 -4.12 -3.74 -15.49
N GLY A 448 -4.57 -3.86 -14.24
CA GLY A 448 -5.88 -4.40 -13.89
C GLY A 448 -7.01 -3.37 -13.85
N TYR A 449 -6.68 -2.08 -13.71
CA TYR A 449 -7.67 -1.04 -13.41
C TYR A 449 -7.64 0.13 -14.40
N LYS A 450 -7.02 -0.04 -15.56
CA LYS A 450 -6.91 0.97 -16.62
C LYS A 450 -8.24 1.58 -17.05
N THR A 451 -9.30 0.77 -17.10
CA THR A 451 -10.64 1.17 -17.56
C THR A 451 -11.57 1.62 -16.43
N THR A 452 -11.06 1.72 -15.20
CA THR A 452 -11.84 2.13 -14.04
C THR A 452 -12.25 3.60 -14.17
N ASP A 453 -13.53 3.90 -13.89
CA ASP A 453 -14.00 5.28 -13.78
C ASP A 453 -13.60 5.86 -12.41
N TYR A 454 -12.39 6.39 -12.33
CA TYR A 454 -11.86 7.02 -11.12
C TYR A 454 -12.67 8.25 -10.69
N GLY A 455 -13.46 8.87 -11.58
CA GLY A 455 -14.31 10.01 -11.23
C GLY A 455 -15.53 9.61 -10.39
N ALA A 456 -15.93 8.35 -10.43
CA ALA A 456 -17.00 7.79 -9.61
C ALA A 456 -16.52 7.30 -8.23
N LEU A 457 -15.20 7.23 -8.01
CA LEU A 457 -14.62 6.76 -6.76
C LEU A 457 -14.42 7.92 -5.78
N THR A 458 -14.43 7.61 -4.48
CA THR A 458 -14.29 8.62 -3.42
C THR A 458 -13.01 8.44 -2.61
N THR A 459 -12.43 9.56 -2.21
CA THR A 459 -11.38 9.61 -1.17
C THR A 459 -11.98 9.77 0.23
N ASN A 460 -13.25 10.19 0.34
CA ASN A 460 -13.95 10.50 1.59
C ASN A 460 -13.10 11.40 2.54
N ARG A 461 -12.40 12.39 1.97
CA ARG A 461 -11.45 13.23 2.72
C ARG A 461 -12.10 14.03 3.85
N GLU A 462 -13.26 14.64 3.66
CA GLU A 462 -13.85 15.54 4.67
C GLU A 462 -14.24 14.81 5.97
N PRO A 463 -15.01 13.70 5.96
CA PRO A 463 -15.28 12.91 7.17
C PRO A 463 -14.00 12.44 7.86
N TYR A 464 -12.99 12.07 7.08
CA TYR A 464 -11.69 11.66 7.59
C TYR A 464 -10.98 12.78 8.35
N GLN A 465 -10.94 13.98 7.79
CA GLN A 465 -10.33 15.15 8.43
C GLN A 465 -11.06 15.56 9.72
N GLN A 466 -12.38 15.37 9.80
CA GLN A 466 -13.13 15.58 11.04
C GLN A 466 -12.71 14.58 12.13
N MET A 467 -12.54 13.30 11.77
CA MET A 467 -12.02 12.29 12.69
C MET A 467 -10.57 12.61 13.12
N LEU A 468 -9.70 13.05 12.21
CA LEU A 468 -8.34 13.46 12.55
C LEU A 468 -8.29 14.65 13.51
N ALA A 469 -9.20 15.62 13.35
CA ALA A 469 -9.29 16.75 14.27
C ALA A 469 -9.64 16.28 15.70
N GLN A 470 -10.51 15.26 15.84
CA GLN A 470 -10.81 14.64 17.14
C GLN A 470 -9.59 13.90 17.69
N LEU A 471 -8.90 13.12 16.85
CA LEU A 471 -7.68 12.40 17.24
C LEU A 471 -6.59 13.36 17.76
N HIS A 472 -6.33 14.47 17.06
CA HIS A 472 -5.37 15.47 17.52
C HIS A 472 -5.80 16.23 18.77
N ALA A 473 -7.11 16.40 18.99
CA ALA A 473 -7.61 16.98 20.24
C ALA A 473 -7.37 16.05 21.43
N ALA A 474 -7.52 14.73 21.23
CA ALA A 474 -7.24 13.72 22.24
C ALA A 474 -5.73 13.51 22.48
N PHE A 475 -4.91 13.60 21.42
CA PHE A 475 -3.46 13.38 21.46
C PHE A 475 -2.70 14.52 20.75
N PRO A 476 -2.47 15.67 21.44
CA PRO A 476 -1.86 16.85 20.83
C PRO A 476 -0.40 16.67 20.40
N ASP A 477 0.28 15.61 20.87
CA ASP A 477 1.66 15.27 20.53
C ASP A 477 1.77 14.47 19.21
N LEU A 478 0.66 14.03 18.62
CA LEU A 478 0.69 13.33 17.33
C LEU A 478 1.19 14.25 16.21
N PRO A 479 1.96 13.69 15.25
CA PRO A 479 2.45 14.44 14.11
C PRO A 479 1.25 14.96 13.31
N LYS A 480 1.22 16.27 13.07
CA LYS A 480 0.17 16.87 12.24
C LYS A 480 0.36 16.44 10.79
N PRO A 481 -0.74 16.23 10.02
CA PRO A 481 -0.64 15.99 8.59
C PRO A 481 0.13 17.15 7.95
N LYS A 482 1.12 16.81 7.11
CA LYS A 482 1.83 17.82 6.31
C LYS A 482 0.82 18.36 5.30
N ASN A 483 0.53 19.67 5.33
CA ASN A 483 -0.42 20.28 4.39
C ASN A 483 0.08 20.09 2.95
N HIS A 484 -0.72 19.44 2.10
CA HIS A 484 -0.52 19.41 0.65
C HIS A 484 -1.37 20.53 0.05
N SER A 485 -0.69 21.58 -0.43
CA SER A 485 -1.29 22.62 -1.26
C SER A 485 -1.10 22.30 -2.73
#